data_AF-A0A1J5TPG0-F1
#
_entry.id   AF-A0A1J5TPG0-F1
#
_cell.length_a   1.000
_cell.length_b   1.000
_cell.length_c   1.000
_cell.angle_alpha   90.00
_cell.angle_beta   90.00
_cell.angle_gamma   90.00
#
_symmetry.space_group_name_H-M   'P 1'
#
loop_
_entity.id
_entity.type
_entity.pdbx_description
1 polymer ?
#
loop_
_entity_poly.entity_id
_entity_poly.type
_entity_poly.pdbx_seq_one_letter_code
_entity_poly.pdbx_strand_id
1 'polypeptide(L)'
;MIPLFSEQWMTDLKNEWNSAPQVFEPLRKASFSSRVGYGFVGEPRPRGVLVIEHGMATSTLSGISSSEVDWDLRATEDNWKSWIENGFSLYNLGIAFATHQLQFQKGDYAQMLKNPLLSRPFVRHFELFENIQTYQTNSGLLYRLGLKKKKGVIESDNSGQRSGLDLFEAIQAHITWKARFQNAINGESKEVFSPEEVCVDTGCELGKWIHSPFSNIFHDQPHFENLKNTHAEFHKIAGDIIIKIQSNSGESLDQSIDEFNRISRVLIRDLHQLAKFM
;
A
#
# COMPACT_ATOMS: atom_id res chain seq x y z
N MET A 1 1.01 17.20 -17.50
CA MET A 1 1.41 16.82 -16.14
C MET A 1 0.84 17.86 -15.22
N ILE A 2 0.01 17.44 -14.28
CA ILE A 2 -0.76 18.33 -13.43
C ILE A 2 -0.05 18.36 -12.07
N PRO A 3 0.51 19.50 -11.64
CA PRO A 3 1.21 19.57 -10.36
C PRO A 3 0.30 19.16 -9.20
N LEU A 4 0.84 18.38 -8.24
CA LEU A 4 0.12 17.96 -7.05
C LEU A 4 -0.56 19.14 -6.37
N PHE A 5 -1.85 18.95 -6.05
CA PHE A 5 -2.68 19.92 -5.33
C PHE A 5 -2.85 21.28 -6.02
N SER A 6 -2.51 21.39 -7.30
CA SER A 6 -2.91 22.53 -8.13
C SER A 6 -4.43 22.57 -8.30
N GLU A 7 -4.97 23.72 -8.74
CA GLU A 7 -6.41 23.89 -8.95
C GLU A 7 -7.00 22.83 -9.89
N GLN A 8 -6.30 22.53 -10.99
CA GLN A 8 -6.69 21.46 -11.91
C GLN A 8 -6.65 20.09 -11.23
N TRP A 9 -5.59 19.79 -10.47
CA TRP A 9 -5.46 18.51 -9.77
C TRP A 9 -6.61 18.28 -8.77
N MET A 10 -6.94 19.31 -8.00
CA MET A 10 -8.05 19.26 -7.04
C MET A 10 -9.39 19.09 -7.74
N THR A 11 -9.57 19.73 -8.90
CA THR A 11 -10.78 19.58 -9.72
C THR A 11 -10.92 18.15 -10.23
N ASP A 12 -9.83 17.54 -10.70
CA ASP A 12 -9.82 16.14 -11.14
C ASP A 12 -10.12 15.20 -9.97
N LEU A 13 -9.52 15.42 -8.79
CA LEU A 13 -9.84 14.65 -7.58
C LEU A 13 -11.32 14.72 -7.21
N LYS A 14 -11.94 15.91 -7.28
CA LYS A 14 -13.38 16.08 -7.04
C LYS A 14 -14.22 15.21 -7.99
N ASN A 15 -13.84 15.17 -9.27
CA ASN A 15 -14.57 14.40 -10.28
C ASN A 15 -14.38 12.88 -10.07
N GLU A 16 -13.16 12.44 -9.76
CA GLU A 16 -12.86 11.04 -9.44
C GLU A 16 -13.60 10.59 -8.18
N TRP A 17 -13.63 11.42 -7.13
CA TRP A 17 -14.37 11.15 -5.89
C TRP A 17 -15.84 10.82 -6.18
N ASN A 18 -16.51 11.69 -6.95
CA ASN A 18 -17.92 11.53 -7.27
C ASN A 18 -18.20 10.40 -8.29
N SER A 19 -17.15 9.85 -8.91
CA SER A 19 -17.23 8.71 -9.84
C SER A 19 -16.90 7.37 -9.17
N ALA A 20 -16.60 7.37 -7.86
CA ALA A 20 -16.17 6.21 -7.10
C ALA A 20 -17.17 5.83 -6.00
N PRO A 21 -18.18 4.96 -6.28
CA PRO A 21 -19.20 4.55 -5.31
C PRO A 21 -18.62 3.99 -4.00
N GLN A 22 -17.48 3.30 -4.08
CA GLN A 22 -16.79 2.75 -2.92
C GLN A 22 -16.26 3.82 -1.95
N VAL A 23 -16.16 5.08 -2.39
CA VAL A 23 -15.76 6.24 -1.58
C VAL A 23 -17.00 7.01 -1.12
N PHE A 24 -17.83 7.48 -2.06
CA PHE A 24 -18.90 8.42 -1.70
C PHE A 24 -20.15 7.76 -1.08
N GLU A 25 -20.49 6.51 -1.44
CA GLU A 25 -21.74 5.90 -0.93
C GLU A 25 -21.73 5.65 0.59
N PRO A 26 -20.65 5.09 1.19
CA PRO A 26 -20.59 4.94 2.64
C PRO A 26 -20.65 6.29 3.36
N LEU A 27 -19.98 7.32 2.83
CA LEU A 27 -19.97 8.66 3.40
C LEU A 27 -21.33 9.36 3.27
N ARG A 28 -22.05 9.13 2.17
CA ARG A 28 -23.42 9.62 1.96
C ARG A 28 -24.39 9.00 2.96
N LYS A 29 -24.28 7.68 3.22
CA LYS A 29 -25.07 7.00 4.26
C LYS A 29 -24.84 7.58 5.66
N ALA A 30 -23.62 8.06 5.91
CA ALA A 30 -23.25 8.72 7.15
C ALA A 30 -23.55 10.23 7.16
N SER A 31 -24.12 10.79 6.08
CA SER A 31 -24.30 12.24 5.88
C SER A 31 -23.03 13.05 6.18
N PHE A 32 -21.86 12.50 5.83
CA PHE A 32 -20.56 13.06 6.18
C PHE A 32 -20.30 14.35 5.39
N SER A 33 -19.89 15.40 6.09
CA SER A 33 -19.46 16.67 5.49
C SER A 33 -18.14 17.10 6.11
N SER A 34 -17.23 17.60 5.30
CA SER A 34 -15.87 17.93 5.74
C SER A 34 -15.12 18.75 4.70
N ARG A 35 -14.20 19.60 5.16
CA ARG A 35 -13.16 20.24 4.36
C ARG A 35 -11.84 19.53 4.59
N VAL A 36 -11.25 18.97 3.53
CA VAL A 36 -10.00 18.20 3.60
C VAL A 36 -8.91 18.96 2.85
N GLY A 37 -7.93 19.47 3.56
CA GLY A 37 -6.75 20.13 3.02
C GLY A 37 -5.66 19.12 2.65
N TYR A 38 -4.99 19.38 1.53
CA TYR A 38 -3.85 18.63 1.03
C TYR A 38 -2.66 19.56 0.76
N GLY A 39 -1.46 19.15 1.13
CA GLY A 39 -0.26 19.93 0.84
C GLY A 39 1.03 19.26 1.26
N PHE A 40 2.10 20.07 1.29
CA PHE A 40 3.43 19.59 1.65
C PHE A 40 3.79 19.94 3.10
N VAL A 41 4.61 19.09 3.71
CA VAL A 41 5.21 19.36 5.04
C VAL A 41 6.06 20.62 4.97
N GLY A 42 5.99 21.46 6.00
CA GLY A 42 6.72 22.72 6.09
C GLY A 42 6.00 23.93 5.49
N GLU A 43 4.93 23.71 4.71
CA GLU A 43 4.12 24.81 4.18
C GLU A 43 3.08 25.29 5.20
N PRO A 44 2.87 26.61 5.35
CA PRO A 44 1.98 27.16 6.38
C PRO A 44 0.48 26.89 6.09
N ARG A 45 0.12 26.55 4.86
CA ARG A 45 -1.27 26.40 4.39
C ARG A 45 -1.39 25.24 3.40
N PRO A 46 -2.54 24.53 3.36
CA PRO A 46 -2.75 23.49 2.36
C PRO A 46 -2.79 24.14 0.99
N ARG A 47 -2.26 23.44 -0.01
CA ARG A 47 -2.24 23.96 -1.39
C ARG A 47 -3.63 23.89 -2.01
N GLY A 48 -4.35 22.81 -1.73
CA GLY A 48 -5.71 22.59 -2.20
C GLY A 48 -6.59 22.01 -1.10
N VAL A 49 -7.87 22.38 -1.11
CA VAL A 49 -8.88 21.85 -0.18
C VAL A 49 -10.02 21.25 -0.99
N LEU A 50 -10.44 20.04 -0.63
CA LEU A 50 -11.65 19.39 -1.14
C LEU A 50 -12.79 19.61 -0.15
N VAL A 51 -13.91 20.15 -0.62
CA VAL A 51 -15.13 20.33 0.19
C VAL A 51 -16.08 19.19 -0.10
N ILE A 52 -16.44 18.46 0.95
CA ILE A 52 -17.34 17.31 0.91
C ILE A 52 -18.61 17.68 1.66
N GLU A 53 -19.76 17.48 1.01
CA GLU A 53 -21.08 17.68 1.62
C GLU A 53 -21.92 16.42 1.37
N HIS A 54 -22.45 15.84 2.45
CA HIS A 54 -23.27 14.62 2.39
C HIS A 54 -22.61 13.48 1.61
N GLY A 55 -21.30 13.31 1.78
CA GLY A 55 -20.45 12.29 1.14
C GLY A 55 -19.98 12.62 -0.28
N MET A 56 -20.47 13.70 -0.89
CA MET A 56 -20.13 14.11 -2.25
C MET A 56 -19.14 15.27 -2.24
N ALA A 57 -18.17 15.28 -3.16
CA ALA A 57 -17.26 16.40 -3.30
C ALA A 57 -17.92 17.53 -4.11
N THR A 58 -18.19 18.68 -3.50
CA THR A 58 -19.00 19.76 -4.11
C THR A 58 -18.16 20.90 -4.67
N SER A 59 -17.05 21.24 -4.01
CA SER A 59 -16.16 22.32 -4.45
C SER A 59 -14.72 22.10 -4.05
N THR A 60 -13.83 22.92 -4.60
CA THR A 60 -12.40 22.98 -4.26
C THR A 60 -12.06 24.40 -3.85
N LEU A 61 -11.16 24.57 -2.87
CA LEU A 61 -10.70 25.87 -2.40
C LEU A 61 -9.16 25.93 -2.42
N SER A 62 -8.61 27.14 -2.50
CA SER A 62 -7.17 27.42 -2.42
C SER A 62 -6.91 28.61 -1.50
N GLY A 63 -5.68 28.72 -0.97
CA GLY A 63 -5.28 29.85 -0.12
C GLY A 63 -5.85 29.87 1.31
N ILE A 64 -6.66 28.87 1.67
CA ILE A 64 -7.32 28.69 2.97
C ILE A 64 -6.32 28.32 4.06
N SER A 65 -6.54 28.76 5.30
CA SER A 65 -5.71 28.40 6.45
C SER A 65 -5.96 26.96 6.92
N SER A 66 -4.94 26.34 7.52
CA SER A 66 -5.08 25.05 8.21
C SER A 66 -6.16 25.06 9.30
N SER A 67 -6.37 26.21 9.97
CA SER A 67 -7.40 26.38 10.99
C SER A 67 -8.83 26.27 10.45
N GLU A 68 -9.02 26.51 9.14
CA GLU A 68 -10.32 26.57 8.49
C GLU A 68 -10.73 25.25 7.82
N VAL A 69 -9.85 24.24 7.74
CA VAL A 69 -10.21 22.90 7.25
C VAL A 69 -10.55 21.97 8.42
N ASP A 70 -11.23 20.86 8.18
CA ASP A 70 -11.53 19.88 9.24
C ASP A 70 -10.42 18.83 9.36
N TRP A 71 -9.76 18.53 8.24
CA TRP A 71 -8.59 17.68 8.12
C TRP A 71 -7.51 18.39 7.32
N ASP A 72 -6.25 18.30 7.74
CA ASP A 72 -5.13 18.88 7.00
C ASP A 72 -4.00 17.84 6.86
N LEU A 73 -3.90 17.26 5.66
CA LEU A 73 -3.00 16.14 5.33
C LEU A 73 -1.72 16.65 4.65
N ARG A 74 -0.56 16.34 5.25
CA ARG A 74 0.76 16.77 4.76
C ARG A 74 1.73 15.62 4.64
N ALA A 75 2.45 15.58 3.53
CA ALA A 75 3.60 14.70 3.35
C ALA A 75 4.66 15.40 2.49
N THR A 76 5.85 14.81 2.36
CA THR A 76 6.81 15.27 1.35
C THR A 76 6.29 14.94 -0.05
N GLU A 77 6.79 15.62 -1.07
CA GLU A 77 6.41 15.32 -2.45
C GLU A 77 6.75 13.87 -2.83
N ASP A 78 7.89 13.36 -2.38
CA ASP A 78 8.32 11.99 -2.66
C ASP A 78 7.43 10.94 -1.98
N ASN A 79 6.93 11.20 -0.76
CA ASN A 79 5.97 10.32 -0.12
C ASN A 79 4.64 10.29 -0.89
N TRP A 80 4.11 11.46 -1.28
CA TRP A 80 2.91 11.53 -2.11
C TRP A 80 3.09 10.78 -3.44
N LYS A 81 4.20 11.01 -4.14
CA LYS A 81 4.57 10.28 -5.36
C LYS A 81 4.58 8.77 -5.15
N SER A 82 5.30 8.31 -4.12
CA SER A 82 5.42 6.89 -3.81
C SER A 82 4.06 6.24 -3.55
N TRP A 83 3.16 6.90 -2.83
CA TRP A 83 1.83 6.37 -2.56
C TRP A 83 0.92 6.35 -3.79
N ILE A 84 1.08 7.30 -4.70
CA ILE A 84 0.38 7.32 -6.00
C ILE A 84 0.91 6.21 -6.91
N GLU A 85 2.21 5.92 -6.89
CA GLU A 85 2.82 4.93 -7.78
C GLU A 85 2.66 3.50 -7.26
N ASN A 86 2.78 3.31 -5.94
CA ASN A 86 2.85 1.99 -5.30
C ASN A 86 1.56 1.62 -4.55
N GLY A 87 0.57 2.51 -4.55
CA GLY A 87 -0.68 2.35 -3.81
C GLY A 87 -0.58 2.73 -2.33
N PHE A 88 -1.74 2.90 -1.70
CA PHE A 88 -1.86 3.30 -0.30
C PHE A 88 -2.96 2.49 0.40
N SER A 89 -2.63 1.85 1.52
CA SER A 89 -3.51 0.96 2.29
C SER A 89 -3.68 1.41 3.75
N LEU A 90 -4.56 0.76 4.51
CA LEU A 90 -4.69 0.99 5.96
C LEU A 90 -3.38 0.71 6.71
N TYR A 91 -2.58 -0.25 6.24
CA TYR A 91 -1.26 -0.54 6.79
C TYR A 91 -0.27 0.61 6.51
N ASN A 92 -0.19 1.06 5.25
CA ASN A 92 0.63 2.20 4.85
C ASN A 92 0.24 3.45 5.65
N LEU A 93 -1.05 3.64 5.91
CA LEU A 93 -1.58 4.72 6.73
C LEU A 93 -1.10 4.66 8.19
N GLY A 94 -1.06 3.46 8.79
CA GLY A 94 -0.54 3.26 10.14
C GLY A 94 0.94 3.63 10.26
N ILE A 95 1.76 3.13 9.32
CA ILE A 95 3.20 3.43 9.26
C ILE A 95 3.44 4.90 8.99
N ALA A 96 2.78 5.46 7.97
CA ALA A 96 3.00 6.84 7.56
C ALA A 96 2.67 7.81 8.69
N PHE A 97 1.64 7.51 9.48
CA PHE A 97 1.32 8.27 10.69
C PHE A 97 2.39 8.08 11.78
N ALA A 98 2.72 6.83 12.15
CA ALA A 98 3.67 6.53 13.22
C ALA A 98 5.10 7.06 12.95
N THR A 99 5.48 7.17 11.68
CA THR A 99 6.79 7.68 11.24
C THR A 99 6.75 9.16 10.81
N HIS A 100 5.62 9.84 10.98
CA HIS A 100 5.40 11.24 10.57
C HIS A 100 5.61 11.52 9.07
N GLN A 101 5.58 10.48 8.24
CA GLN A 101 5.60 10.61 6.78
C GLN A 101 4.29 11.22 6.25
N LEU A 102 3.15 10.89 6.87
CA LEU A 102 1.86 11.56 6.70
C LEU A 102 1.51 12.26 8.01
N GLN A 103 1.50 13.60 7.98
CA GLN A 103 1.20 14.46 9.11
C GLN A 103 -0.22 14.98 9.01
N PHE A 104 -0.93 14.95 10.13
CA PHE A 104 -2.24 15.57 10.28
C PHE A 104 -2.04 16.88 11.05
N GLN A 105 -1.94 18.00 10.34
CA GLN A 105 -1.84 19.33 10.98
C GLN A 105 -3.17 19.70 11.67
N LYS A 106 -4.27 19.10 11.20
CA LYS A 106 -5.60 19.13 11.84
C LYS A 106 -6.36 17.83 11.57
N GLY A 107 -7.23 17.45 12.51
CA GLY A 107 -8.09 16.28 12.45
C GLY A 107 -7.73 15.21 13.48
N ASP A 108 -8.71 14.42 13.90
CA ASP A 108 -8.51 13.34 14.88
C ASP A 108 -8.29 11.99 14.18
N TYR A 109 -7.05 11.76 13.77
CA TYR A 109 -6.62 10.52 13.11
C TYR A 109 -7.04 9.26 13.88
N ALA A 110 -6.86 9.25 15.21
CA ALA A 110 -7.10 8.08 16.04
C ALA A 110 -8.59 7.74 16.11
N GLN A 111 -9.47 8.74 16.22
CA GLN A 111 -10.91 8.53 16.16
C GLN A 111 -11.37 8.09 14.77
N MET A 112 -10.80 8.64 13.69
CA MET A 112 -11.15 8.23 12.32
C MET A 112 -10.82 6.76 12.07
N LEU A 113 -9.65 6.27 12.49
CA LEU A 113 -9.28 4.86 12.33
C LEU A 113 -10.25 3.91 13.04
N LYS A 114 -10.73 4.29 14.22
CA LYS A 114 -11.67 3.50 15.02
C LYS A 114 -13.08 3.43 14.41
N ASN A 115 -13.38 4.26 13.41
CA ASN A 115 -14.68 4.28 12.74
C ASN A 115 -14.55 3.72 11.30
N PRO A 116 -14.94 2.46 11.04
CA PRO A 116 -14.88 1.85 9.71
C PRO A 116 -15.67 2.59 8.62
N LEU A 117 -16.71 3.34 9.00
CA LEU A 117 -17.49 4.15 8.05
C LEU A 117 -16.69 5.36 7.53
N LEU A 118 -15.65 5.77 8.24
CA LEU A 118 -14.75 6.85 7.84
C LEU A 118 -13.40 6.32 7.35
N SER A 119 -12.80 5.35 8.06
CA SER A 119 -11.46 4.85 7.73
C SER A 119 -11.39 4.09 6.41
N ARG A 120 -12.45 3.37 6.02
CA ARG A 120 -12.48 2.67 4.73
C ARG A 120 -12.56 3.65 3.55
N PRO A 121 -13.53 4.60 3.49
CA PRO A 121 -13.52 5.63 2.45
C PRO A 121 -12.25 6.49 2.47
N PHE A 122 -11.70 6.77 3.65
CA PHE A 122 -10.44 7.49 3.77
C PHE A 122 -9.29 6.76 3.08
N VAL A 123 -9.12 5.45 3.24
CA VAL A 123 -8.06 4.77 2.49
C VAL A 123 -8.38 4.68 1.00
N ARG A 124 -9.64 4.38 0.66
CA ARG A 124 -10.07 4.28 -0.75
C ARG A 124 -9.91 5.58 -1.53
N HIS A 125 -9.95 6.76 -0.89
CA HIS A 125 -9.78 8.01 -1.64
C HIS A 125 -8.35 8.21 -2.17
N PHE A 126 -7.33 7.58 -1.57
CA PHE A 126 -5.96 7.63 -2.11
C PHE A 126 -5.84 6.89 -3.45
N GLU A 127 -6.66 5.86 -3.67
CA GLU A 127 -6.71 5.13 -4.94
C GLU A 127 -7.15 6.04 -6.11
N LEU A 128 -7.88 7.12 -5.81
CA LEU A 128 -8.33 8.08 -6.81
C LEU A 128 -7.17 8.88 -7.39
N PHE A 129 -6.07 9.02 -6.65
CA PHE A 129 -4.93 9.82 -7.09
C PHE A 129 -4.22 9.19 -8.30
N GLU A 130 -4.31 7.85 -8.43
CA GLU A 130 -3.78 7.10 -9.58
C GLU A 130 -4.45 7.50 -10.91
N ASN A 131 -5.70 7.97 -10.85
CA ASN A 131 -6.48 8.34 -12.04
C ASN A 131 -6.19 9.77 -12.53
N ILE A 132 -5.42 10.56 -11.77
CA ILE A 132 -5.09 11.95 -12.09
C ILE A 132 -3.71 12.00 -12.74
N GLN A 133 -3.55 12.78 -13.83
CA GLN A 133 -2.29 12.88 -14.61
C GLN A 133 -1.18 13.70 -13.91
N THR A 134 -0.82 13.26 -12.71
CA THR A 134 0.10 13.93 -11.79
C THR A 134 1.56 13.80 -12.24
N TYR A 135 1.99 12.55 -12.52
CA TYR A 135 3.36 12.21 -12.91
C TYR A 135 3.41 11.31 -14.16
N GLN A 136 4.59 11.15 -14.79
CA GLN A 136 4.82 10.11 -15.80
C GLN A 136 4.92 8.78 -15.06
N THR A 137 3.78 8.21 -14.68
CA THR A 137 3.74 6.89 -14.05
C THR A 137 3.66 5.82 -15.13
N ASN A 138 4.27 4.65 -14.88
CA ASN A 138 4.02 3.45 -15.70
C ASN A 138 2.51 3.07 -15.70
N SER A 139 1.78 3.45 -14.64
CA SER A 139 0.32 3.30 -14.52
C SER A 139 -0.46 4.17 -15.51
N GLY A 140 0.01 5.39 -15.83
CA GLY A 140 -0.57 6.25 -16.86
C GLY A 140 -0.43 5.67 -18.27
N LEU A 141 0.60 4.84 -18.53
CA LEU A 141 0.74 4.08 -19.77
C LEU A 141 -0.35 3.00 -19.88
N LEU A 142 -0.64 2.27 -18.80
CA LEU A 142 -1.71 1.27 -18.75
C LEU A 142 -3.09 1.87 -18.99
N TYR A 143 -3.34 3.06 -18.43
CA TYR A 143 -4.58 3.83 -18.68
C TYR A 143 -4.70 4.28 -20.14
N ARG A 144 -3.61 4.83 -20.73
CA ARG A 144 -3.54 5.24 -22.14
C ARG A 144 -3.66 4.09 -23.13
N LEU A 145 -3.34 2.87 -22.71
CA LEU A 145 -3.49 1.64 -23.49
C LEU A 145 -4.88 0.99 -23.37
N GLY A 146 -5.83 1.60 -22.65
CA GLY A 146 -7.22 1.10 -22.56
C GLY A 146 -7.41 -0.17 -21.71
N LEU A 147 -6.40 -0.56 -20.93
CA LEU A 147 -6.44 -1.75 -20.07
C LEU A 147 -7.16 -1.41 -18.75
N LYS A 148 -8.50 -1.43 -18.76
CA LYS A 148 -9.31 -1.23 -17.54
C LYS A 148 -9.14 -2.41 -16.57
N LYS A 149 -8.82 -2.12 -15.31
CA LYS A 149 -8.89 -3.08 -14.19
C LYS A 149 -10.34 -3.58 -14.07
N LYS A 150 -10.59 -4.88 -14.29
CA LYS A 150 -11.92 -5.47 -14.05
C LYS A 150 -12.19 -5.46 -12.55
N LYS A 151 -13.30 -4.82 -12.13
CA LYS A 151 -13.82 -4.89 -10.76
C LYS A 151 -14.25 -6.33 -10.44
N GLY A 152 -13.55 -7.01 -9.56
CA GLY A 152 -14.08 -8.15 -8.82
C GLY A 152 -15.07 -7.63 -7.77
N VAL A 153 -16.34 -8.04 -7.88
CA VAL A 153 -17.38 -7.80 -6.88
C VAL A 153 -17.14 -8.77 -5.73
N ILE A 154 -16.90 -8.28 -4.52
CA ILE A 154 -16.96 -9.10 -3.31
C ILE A 154 -18.18 -8.63 -2.52
N GLU A 155 -19.28 -9.37 -2.64
CA GLU A 155 -20.39 -9.32 -1.68
C GLU A 155 -19.91 -9.96 -0.38
N SER A 156 -20.13 -9.26 0.74
CA SER A 156 -19.78 -9.73 2.07
C SER A 156 -20.86 -10.68 2.58
N ASP A 157 -20.50 -11.93 2.88
CA ASP A 157 -21.35 -12.79 3.70
C ASP A 157 -20.88 -12.83 5.15
N ASN A 158 -21.87 -12.67 6.03
CA ASN A 158 -21.76 -12.35 7.43
C ASN A 158 -21.52 -13.60 8.29
N SER A 159 -20.45 -14.34 8.01
CA SER A 159 -20.02 -15.47 8.83
C SER A 159 -18.56 -15.28 9.23
N GLY A 160 -18.30 -15.23 10.53
CA GLY A 160 -16.99 -14.95 11.13
C GLY A 160 -15.97 -16.06 10.92
N GLN A 161 -15.60 -16.34 9.67
CA GLN A 161 -14.54 -17.25 9.28
C GLN A 161 -13.64 -16.55 8.26
N ARG A 162 -12.54 -15.95 8.73
CA ARG A 162 -11.51 -15.38 7.86
C ARG A 162 -10.75 -16.52 7.18
N SER A 163 -11.11 -16.86 5.95
CA SER A 163 -10.38 -17.83 5.11
C SER A 163 -10.09 -17.26 3.73
N GLY A 164 -9.50 -16.07 3.69
CA GLY A 164 -8.92 -15.48 2.48
C GLY A 164 -7.63 -14.78 2.86
N LEU A 165 -6.50 -15.19 2.27
CA LEU A 165 -5.26 -14.44 2.38
C LEU A 165 -5.50 -13.05 1.78
N ASP A 166 -5.22 -12.00 2.54
CA ASP A 166 -5.09 -10.67 1.96
C ASP A 166 -3.73 -10.60 1.24
N LEU A 167 -3.75 -10.72 -0.08
CA LEU A 167 -2.53 -10.69 -0.90
C LEU A 167 -1.77 -9.37 -0.75
N PHE A 168 -2.45 -8.26 -0.44
CA PHE A 168 -1.77 -7.00 -0.17
C PHE A 168 -1.04 -7.04 1.18
N GLU A 169 -1.63 -7.64 2.22
CA GLU A 169 -0.93 -7.89 3.48
C GLU A 169 0.28 -8.82 3.29
N ALA A 170 0.15 -9.85 2.45
CA ALA A 170 1.27 -10.74 2.12
C ALA A 170 2.42 -9.99 1.42
N ILE A 171 2.11 -9.13 0.44
CA ILE A 171 3.10 -8.28 -0.25
C ILE A 171 3.81 -7.37 0.76
N GLN A 172 3.06 -6.69 1.63
CA GLN A 172 3.64 -5.76 2.61
C GLN A 172 4.47 -6.48 3.67
N ALA A 173 4.04 -7.65 4.12
CA ALA A 173 4.80 -8.48 5.05
C ALA A 173 6.18 -8.82 4.49
N HIS A 174 6.28 -9.18 3.20
CA HIS A 174 7.56 -9.51 2.57
C HIS A 174 8.44 -8.29 2.30
N ILE A 175 7.87 -7.15 1.92
CA ILE A 175 8.61 -5.88 1.77
C ILE A 175 9.21 -5.47 3.13
N THR A 176 8.41 -5.51 4.19
CA THR A 176 8.84 -5.13 5.54
C THR A 176 9.88 -6.09 6.10
N TRP A 177 9.65 -7.38 5.92
CA TRP A 177 10.59 -8.41 6.35
C TRP A 177 11.93 -8.26 5.63
N LYS A 178 11.93 -8.01 4.30
CA LYS A 178 13.16 -7.73 3.56
C LYS A 178 13.92 -6.53 4.12
N ALA A 179 13.24 -5.42 4.40
CA ALA A 179 13.91 -4.23 4.94
C ALA A 179 14.56 -4.53 6.31
N ARG A 180 13.86 -5.23 7.20
CA ARG A 180 14.42 -5.68 8.49
C ARG A 180 15.63 -6.59 8.30
N PHE A 181 15.51 -7.56 7.40
CA PHE A 181 16.58 -8.49 7.06
C PHE A 181 17.82 -7.77 6.54
N GLN A 182 17.66 -6.82 5.60
CA GLN A 182 18.76 -6.02 5.05
C GLN A 182 19.44 -5.17 6.12
N ASN A 183 18.66 -4.50 6.98
CA ASN A 183 19.21 -3.70 8.07
C ASN A 183 20.01 -4.58 9.06
N ALA A 184 19.54 -5.80 9.35
CA ALA A 184 20.25 -6.72 10.21
C ALA A 184 21.57 -7.19 9.59
N ILE A 185 21.58 -7.63 8.32
CA ILE A 185 22.82 -8.10 7.68
C ILE A 185 23.82 -6.97 7.39
N ASN A 186 23.37 -5.72 7.28
CA ASN A 186 24.22 -4.54 7.16
C ASN A 186 24.75 -4.02 8.51
N GLY A 187 24.31 -4.60 9.64
CA GLY A 187 24.68 -4.14 10.98
C GLY A 187 23.98 -2.85 11.44
N GLU A 188 22.92 -2.42 10.74
CA GLU A 188 22.11 -1.24 11.07
C GLU A 188 20.99 -1.56 12.09
N SER A 189 20.78 -2.85 12.39
CA SER A 189 19.82 -3.34 13.37
C SER A 189 20.46 -4.33 14.35
N LYS A 190 19.91 -4.40 15.57
CA LYS A 190 20.24 -5.42 16.58
C LYS A 190 19.39 -6.69 16.45
N GLU A 191 18.46 -6.71 15.50
CA GLU A 191 17.62 -7.87 15.23
C GLU A 191 18.48 -9.06 14.79
N VAL A 192 18.20 -10.24 15.37
CA VAL A 192 18.92 -11.48 15.06
C VAL A 192 17.96 -12.41 14.34
N PHE A 193 18.40 -12.94 13.21
CA PHE A 193 17.68 -13.93 12.42
C PHE A 193 18.30 -15.31 12.60
N SER A 194 17.47 -16.34 12.83
CA SER A 194 17.91 -17.74 12.88
C SER A 194 17.79 -18.39 11.50
N PRO A 195 18.82 -19.07 10.97
CA PRO A 195 18.72 -19.80 9.71
C PRO A 195 17.53 -20.77 9.66
N GLU A 196 17.29 -21.48 10.76
CA GLU A 196 16.26 -22.51 10.92
C GLU A 196 14.84 -21.95 10.93
N GLU A 197 14.67 -20.66 11.24
CA GLU A 197 13.38 -19.99 11.19
C GLU A 197 13.19 -19.32 9.83
N VAL A 198 14.23 -18.68 9.32
CA VAL A 198 14.18 -17.91 8.06
C VAL A 198 14.02 -18.81 6.85
N CYS A 199 14.61 -20.01 6.84
CA CYS A 199 14.53 -20.92 5.69
C CYS A 199 13.18 -21.66 5.58
N VAL A 200 12.34 -21.60 6.62
CA VAL A 200 11.06 -22.29 6.66
C VAL A 200 10.01 -21.44 5.93
N ASP A 201 9.78 -21.76 4.66
CA ASP A 201 8.80 -21.07 3.82
C ASP A 201 7.38 -21.12 4.42
N THR A 202 6.99 -22.23 5.05
CA THR A 202 5.71 -22.35 5.79
C THR A 202 5.62 -21.50 7.07
N GLY A 203 6.69 -20.81 7.48
CA GLY A 203 6.75 -20.04 8.73
C GLY A 203 5.96 -18.74 8.70
N CYS A 204 5.73 -18.16 7.51
CA CYS A 204 5.00 -16.91 7.34
C CYS A 204 3.52 -17.14 6.95
N GLU A 205 2.67 -16.12 7.08
CA GLU A 205 1.24 -16.23 6.74
C GLU A 205 0.99 -16.57 5.26
N LEU A 206 1.82 -16.04 4.35
CA LEU A 206 1.76 -16.41 2.94
C LEU A 206 2.08 -17.89 2.74
N GLY A 207 3.15 -18.40 3.37
CA GLY A 207 3.52 -19.80 3.32
C GLY A 207 2.43 -20.72 3.85
N LYS A 208 1.87 -20.39 5.02
CA LYS A 208 0.72 -21.13 5.58
C LYS A 208 -0.44 -21.19 4.60
N TRP A 209 -0.73 -20.09 3.90
CA TRP A 209 -1.79 -20.06 2.90
C TRP A 209 -1.44 -20.85 1.64
N ILE A 210 -0.23 -20.68 1.06
CA ILE A 210 0.24 -21.41 -0.13
C ILE A 210 0.09 -22.91 0.08
N HIS A 211 0.43 -23.41 1.27
CA HIS A 211 0.36 -24.83 1.61
C HIS A 211 -0.98 -25.27 2.23
N SER A 212 -1.96 -24.38 2.32
CA SER A 212 -3.30 -24.70 2.84
C SER A 212 -4.20 -25.31 1.75
N PRO A 213 -5.23 -26.09 2.11
CA PRO A 213 -6.22 -26.57 1.13
C PRO A 213 -6.97 -25.44 0.39
N PHE A 214 -6.99 -24.22 0.95
CA PHE A 214 -7.68 -23.06 0.34
C PHE A 214 -6.98 -22.54 -0.91
N SER A 215 -5.67 -22.77 -1.05
CA SER A 215 -4.92 -22.36 -2.24
C SER A 215 -5.10 -23.31 -3.41
N ASN A 216 -5.65 -24.52 -3.19
CA ASN A 216 -5.87 -25.51 -4.24
C ASN A 216 -6.72 -24.99 -5.39
N ILE A 217 -7.61 -24.01 -5.17
CA ILE A 217 -8.38 -23.41 -6.27
C ILE A 217 -7.50 -22.76 -7.36
N PHE A 218 -6.22 -22.50 -7.05
CA PHE A 218 -5.24 -21.93 -7.96
C PHE A 218 -4.24 -22.97 -8.51
N HIS A 219 -4.40 -24.28 -8.23
CA HIS A 219 -3.41 -25.30 -8.59
C HIS A 219 -3.12 -25.38 -10.10
N ASP A 220 -4.11 -25.09 -10.94
CA ASP A 220 -3.96 -25.12 -12.41
C ASP A 220 -3.41 -23.80 -12.99
N GLN A 221 -3.15 -22.80 -12.15
CA GLN A 221 -2.63 -21.51 -12.60
C GLN A 221 -1.10 -21.54 -12.62
N PRO A 222 -0.43 -21.36 -13.78
CA PRO A 222 1.03 -21.31 -13.85
C PRO A 222 1.64 -20.24 -12.93
N HIS A 223 0.89 -19.17 -12.65
CA HIS A 223 1.30 -18.10 -11.75
C HIS A 223 1.34 -18.53 -10.27
N PHE A 224 0.49 -19.46 -9.85
CA PHE A 224 0.48 -19.96 -8.48
C PHE A 224 1.68 -20.88 -8.21
N GLU A 225 2.00 -21.77 -9.17
CA GLU A 225 3.22 -22.59 -9.08
C GLU A 225 4.49 -21.74 -9.09
N ASN A 226 4.55 -20.69 -9.91
CA ASN A 226 5.65 -19.73 -9.87
C ASN A 226 5.76 -19.06 -8.50
N LEU A 227 4.64 -18.56 -7.94
CA LEU A 227 4.62 -17.94 -6.61
C LEU A 227 5.17 -18.90 -5.55
N LYS A 228 4.69 -20.15 -5.54
CA LYS A 228 5.12 -21.18 -4.59
C LYS A 228 6.63 -21.42 -4.65
N ASN A 229 7.17 -21.59 -5.85
CA ASN A 229 8.59 -21.82 -6.07
C ASN A 229 9.44 -20.60 -5.69
N THR A 230 9.06 -19.42 -6.16
CA THR A 230 9.75 -18.15 -5.85
C THR A 230 9.77 -17.88 -4.34
N HIS A 231 8.67 -18.16 -3.64
CA HIS A 231 8.56 -17.98 -2.19
C HIS A 231 9.49 -18.91 -1.40
N ALA A 232 9.53 -20.20 -1.76
CA ALA A 232 10.46 -21.14 -1.15
C ALA A 232 11.93 -20.75 -1.39
N GLU A 233 12.24 -20.29 -2.62
CA GLU A 233 13.58 -19.83 -2.98
C GLU A 233 13.99 -18.57 -2.20
N PHE A 234 13.08 -17.62 -2.01
CA PHE A 234 13.29 -16.42 -1.19
C PHE A 234 13.72 -16.77 0.25
N HIS A 235 12.98 -17.65 0.91
CA HIS A 235 13.28 -18.08 2.27
C HIS A 235 14.60 -18.87 2.37
N LYS A 236 14.86 -19.75 1.39
CA LYS A 236 16.11 -20.51 1.32
C LYS A 236 17.33 -19.59 1.20
N ILE A 237 17.33 -18.66 0.24
CA ILE A 237 18.47 -17.75 0.02
C ILE A 237 18.73 -16.90 1.28
N ALA A 238 17.67 -16.45 1.94
CA ALA A 238 17.84 -15.69 3.18
C ALA A 238 18.47 -16.53 4.30
N GLY A 239 18.08 -17.81 4.43
CA GLY A 239 18.73 -18.74 5.36
C GLY A 239 20.22 -18.94 5.03
N ASP A 240 20.55 -19.14 3.76
CA ASP A 240 21.93 -19.32 3.29
C ASP A 240 22.81 -18.09 3.60
N ILE A 241 22.27 -16.87 3.48
CA ILE A 241 22.97 -15.64 3.84
C ILE A 241 23.33 -15.63 5.33
N ILE A 242 22.38 -15.98 6.21
CA ILE A 242 22.65 -16.00 7.66
C ILE A 242 23.69 -17.07 8.01
N ILE A 243 23.64 -18.25 7.39
CA ILE A 243 24.66 -19.30 7.58
C ILE A 243 26.05 -18.80 7.18
N LYS A 244 26.17 -18.09 6.05
CA LYS A 244 27.44 -17.51 5.62
C LYS A 244 27.97 -16.46 6.60
N ILE A 245 27.10 -15.59 7.11
CA ILE A 245 27.46 -14.59 8.12
C ILE A 245 27.96 -15.29 9.41
N GLN A 246 27.23 -16.30 9.89
CA GLN A 246 27.55 -17.00 11.14
C GLN A 246 28.78 -17.90 11.06
N SER A 247 29.06 -18.48 9.88
CA SER A 247 30.23 -19.34 9.66
C SER A 247 31.55 -18.57 9.53
N ASN A 248 31.51 -17.23 9.47
CA ASN A 248 32.67 -16.35 9.33
C ASN A 248 33.62 -16.80 8.21
N SER A 249 33.05 -17.24 7.08
CA SER A 249 33.80 -17.85 5.98
C SER A 249 34.74 -16.88 5.25
N GLY A 250 34.60 -15.57 5.48
CA GLY A 250 35.33 -14.52 4.76
C GLY A 250 34.91 -14.37 3.29
N GLU A 251 33.91 -15.14 2.83
CA GLU A 251 33.36 -15.03 1.49
C GLU A 251 32.53 -13.75 1.34
N SER A 252 32.60 -13.13 0.16
CA SER A 252 31.73 -11.99 -0.16
C SER A 252 30.27 -12.42 -0.18
N LEU A 253 29.41 -11.60 0.42
CA LEU A 253 27.96 -11.77 0.41
C LEU A 253 27.30 -11.10 -0.80
N ASP A 254 28.03 -10.32 -1.59
CA ASP A 254 27.46 -9.45 -2.63
C ASP A 254 26.58 -10.24 -3.60
N GLN A 255 27.06 -11.38 -4.08
CA GLN A 255 26.30 -12.24 -4.99
C GLN A 255 25.02 -12.81 -4.34
N SER A 256 25.10 -13.21 -3.07
CA SER A 256 23.95 -13.74 -2.34
C SER A 256 22.93 -12.64 -2.04
N ILE A 257 23.39 -11.41 -1.73
CA ILE A 257 22.55 -10.24 -1.51
C ILE A 257 21.88 -9.79 -2.81
N ASP A 258 22.60 -9.75 -3.93
CA ASP A 258 22.05 -9.43 -5.24
C ASP A 258 20.97 -10.43 -5.65
N GLU A 259 21.24 -11.72 -5.43
CA GLU A 259 20.29 -12.79 -5.71
C GLU A 259 19.05 -12.71 -4.80
N PHE A 260 19.24 -12.44 -3.51
CA PHE A 260 18.14 -12.17 -2.58
C PHE A 260 17.28 -10.97 -3.02
N ASN A 261 17.91 -9.89 -3.46
CA ASN A 261 17.23 -8.71 -3.99
C ASN A 261 16.46 -9.02 -5.28
N ARG A 262 17.03 -9.86 -6.15
CA ARG A 262 16.38 -10.34 -7.37
C ARG A 262 15.16 -11.17 -7.04
N ILE A 263 15.29 -12.23 -6.23
CA ILE A 263 14.19 -13.13 -5.91
C ILE A 263 13.07 -12.43 -5.13
N SER A 264 13.41 -11.48 -4.25
CA SER A 264 12.42 -10.64 -3.58
C SER A 264 11.54 -9.85 -4.57
N ARG A 265 12.14 -9.25 -5.60
CA ARG A 265 11.38 -8.53 -6.64
C ARG A 265 10.49 -9.47 -7.46
N VAL A 266 10.99 -10.67 -7.75
CA VAL A 266 10.21 -11.73 -8.43
C VAL A 266 9.03 -12.15 -7.56
N LEU A 267 9.22 -12.35 -6.26
CA LEU A 267 8.16 -12.74 -5.31
C LEU A 267 7.04 -11.71 -5.27
N ILE A 268 7.38 -10.43 -5.10
CA ILE A 268 6.40 -9.34 -5.10
C ILE A 268 5.66 -9.26 -6.44
N ARG A 269 6.36 -9.44 -7.56
CA ARG A 269 5.74 -9.51 -8.88
C ARG A 269 4.78 -10.68 -9.00
N ASP A 270 5.17 -11.87 -8.58
CA ASP A 270 4.33 -13.08 -8.68
C ASP A 270 3.08 -12.97 -7.80
N LEU A 271 3.21 -12.40 -6.60
CA LEU A 271 2.08 -12.02 -5.74
C LEU A 271 1.14 -11.01 -6.43
N HIS A 272 1.69 -9.96 -7.05
CA HIS A 272 0.90 -9.01 -7.83
C HIS A 272 0.23 -9.65 -9.04
N GLN A 273 0.84 -10.64 -9.69
CA GLN A 273 0.22 -11.35 -10.79
C GLN A 273 -0.95 -12.20 -10.31
N LEU A 274 -0.77 -12.94 -9.21
CA LEU A 274 -1.86 -13.74 -8.63
C LEU A 274 -3.04 -12.84 -8.18
N ALA A 275 -2.74 -11.68 -7.60
CA ALA A 275 -3.75 -10.68 -7.20
C ALA A 275 -4.59 -10.13 -8.36
N LYS A 276 -4.19 -10.31 -9.62
CA LYS A 276 -5.01 -9.94 -10.78
C LYS A 276 -6.08 -10.97 -11.13
N PHE A 277 -5.93 -12.20 -10.63
CA PHE A 277 -6.82 -13.33 -10.91
C PHE A 277 -7.75 -13.66 -9.75
N MET A 278 -7.59 -12.98 -8.60
CA MET A 278 -8.53 -12.96 -7.47
C MET A 278 -9.48 -11.77 -7.59
#